data_AF-L0FA36-F1
#
_entry.id   AF-L0FA36-F1
#
_cell.length_a   1.000
_cell.length_b   1.000
_cell.length_c   1.000
_cell.angle_alpha   90.00
_cell.angle_beta   90.00
_cell.angle_gamma   90.00
#
_symmetry.space_group_name_H-M   'P 1'
#
loop_
_entity.id
_entity.type
_entity.pdbx_description
1 polymer ?
#
loop_
_entity_poly.entity_id
_entity_poly.type
_entity_poly.pdbx_seq_one_letter_code
_entity_poly.pdbx_strand_id
1 'polypeptide(L)'
;MLKRKKDGGFTLIELMIVIAVIGILAVVLVPKMGGVKDSAKYAGVTTNAKSVEAYVVANIDRWAKNSTDAEDVIEGQFTTGPNKLENPLDGTAIIFATPIDDAAAKGVVAVTGAASPAGGITITGYGSSTTDILYQNTVRRN
;
A
#
# COMPACT_ATOMS: atom_id res chain seq x y z
N MET A 1 72.04 9.93 -14.09
CA MET A 1 71.46 9.30 -15.30
C MET A 1 70.05 8.84 -14.94
N LEU A 2 68.99 9.49 -15.46
CA LEU A 2 67.60 9.11 -15.17
C LEU A 2 67.13 8.05 -16.18
N LYS A 3 66.83 6.85 -15.68
CA LYS A 3 66.31 5.72 -16.47
C LYS A 3 64.83 6.02 -16.79
N ARG A 4 64.48 6.31 -18.06
CA ARG A 4 63.06 6.46 -18.46
C ARG A 4 62.35 5.12 -18.27
N LYS A 5 61.30 5.10 -17.45
CA LYS A 5 60.37 3.98 -17.38
C LYS A 5 59.60 3.92 -18.70
N LYS A 6 59.42 2.70 -19.24
CA LYS A 6 58.52 2.47 -20.37
C LYS A 6 57.10 2.52 -19.82
N ASP A 7 56.41 3.63 -20.06
CA ASP A 7 54.98 3.72 -19.80
C ASP A 7 54.27 2.90 -20.89
N GLY A 8 53.67 1.78 -20.50
CA GLY A 8 52.92 0.90 -21.40
C GLY A 8 51.63 1.59 -21.81
N GLY A 9 51.47 1.90 -23.10
CA GLY A 9 50.23 2.41 -23.66
C GLY A 9 49.15 1.34 -23.71
N PHE A 10 47.90 1.75 -23.51
CA PHE A 10 46.71 0.89 -23.63
C PHE A 10 46.50 0.51 -25.10
N THR A 11 46.22 -0.76 -25.37
CA THR A 11 45.96 -1.23 -26.74
C THR A 11 44.50 -0.97 -27.14
N LEU A 12 44.27 -0.75 -28.43
CA LEU A 12 42.89 -0.60 -28.95
C LEU A 12 42.04 -1.84 -28.68
N ILE A 13 42.67 -3.03 -28.72
CA ILE A 13 41.96 -4.29 -28.46
C ILE A 13 41.52 -4.40 -27.00
N GLU A 14 42.33 -3.93 -26.04
CA GLU A 14 41.92 -3.86 -24.64
C GLU A 14 40.71 -2.95 -24.47
N LEU A 15 40.68 -1.80 -25.15
CA LEU A 15 39.53 -0.89 -25.08
C LEU A 15 38.27 -1.52 -25.70
N MET A 16 38.41 -2.24 -26.81
CA MET A 16 37.30 -2.92 -27.48
C MET A 16 36.67 -4.02 -26.62
N ILE A 17 37.48 -4.82 -25.92
CA ILE A 17 36.97 -5.87 -25.03
C ILE A 17 36.24 -5.24 -23.84
N VAL A 18 36.77 -4.14 -23.28
CA VAL A 18 36.15 -3.45 -22.14
C VAL A 18 34.76 -2.94 -22.50
N ILE A 19 34.60 -2.26 -23.65
CA ILE A 19 33.28 -1.77 -24.06
C ILE A 19 32.31 -2.91 -24.40
N ALA A 20 32.81 -4.02 -24.95
CA ALA A 20 32.01 -5.21 -25.22
C ALA A 20 31.47 -5.84 -23.92
N VAL A 21 32.31 -5.99 -22.90
CA VAL A 21 31.92 -6.53 -21.60
C VAL A 21 30.96 -5.58 -20.87
N ILE A 22 31.24 -4.28 -20.85
CA ILE A 22 30.34 -3.27 -20.24
C ILE A 22 28.97 -3.28 -20.94
N GLY A 23 28.93 -3.42 -22.27
CA GLY A 23 27.69 -3.51 -23.03
C GLY A 23 26.81 -4.70 -22.62
N ILE A 24 27.41 -5.86 -22.40
CA ILE A 24 26.68 -7.07 -21.92
C ILE A 24 26.19 -6.86 -20.48
N LEU A 25 27.07 -6.38 -19.60
CA LEU A 25 26.74 -6.17 -18.19
C LEU A 25 25.62 -5.14 -18.01
N ALA A 26 25.59 -4.08 -18.82
CA ALA A 26 24.57 -3.04 -18.73
C ALA A 26 23.14 -3.57 -18.97
N VAL A 27 22.96 -4.59 -19.83
CA VAL A 27 21.64 -5.16 -20.13
C VAL A 27 21.12 -6.02 -18.98
N VAL A 28 21.99 -6.79 -18.33
CA VAL A 28 21.60 -7.70 -17.24
C VAL A 28 21.49 -6.99 -15.88
N LEU A 29 22.02 -5.77 -15.75
CA LEU A 29 22.08 -5.05 -14.48
C LEU A 29 20.77 -4.38 -14.07
N VAL A 30 19.70 -4.42 -14.86
CA VAL A 30 18.42 -3.77 -14.49
C VAL A 30 17.58 -4.76 -13.66
N PRO A 31 17.54 -4.63 -12.32
CA PRO A 31 16.62 -5.42 -11.51
C PRO A 31 15.18 -5.06 -11.86
N LYS A 32 14.32 -6.06 -12.06
CA LYS A 32 12.88 -5.86 -12.29
C LYS A 32 12.20 -5.40 -11.00
N MET A 33 12.27 -4.10 -10.72
CA MET A 33 11.70 -3.46 -9.52
C MET A 33 10.20 -3.13 -9.63
N GLY A 34 9.53 -3.48 -10.73
CA GLY A 34 8.13 -3.11 -10.99
C GLY A 34 7.14 -3.75 -10.02
N GLY A 35 7.00 -5.08 -10.04
CA GLY A 35 5.94 -5.78 -9.29
C GLY A 35 6.08 -5.76 -7.77
N VAL A 36 7.31 -5.63 -7.24
CA VAL A 36 7.55 -5.59 -5.79
C VAL A 36 6.91 -4.35 -5.16
N LYS A 37 6.89 -3.22 -5.88
CA LYS A 37 6.27 -1.98 -5.41
C LYS A 37 4.76 -2.13 -5.29
N ASP A 38 4.13 -2.79 -6.26
CA ASP A 38 2.67 -2.97 -6.27
C ASP A 38 2.22 -3.94 -5.16
N SER A 39 2.95 -5.04 -4.95
CA SER A 39 2.66 -5.96 -3.84
C SER A 39 2.82 -5.29 -2.47
N ALA A 40 3.84 -4.43 -2.30
CA ALA A 40 4.02 -3.68 -1.06
C ALA A 40 2.87 -2.67 -0.84
N LYS A 41 2.41 -2.00 -1.90
CA LYS A 41 1.25 -1.10 -1.83
C LYS A 41 -0.02 -1.84 -1.43
N TYR A 42 -0.32 -2.98 -2.05
CA TYR A 42 -1.48 -3.79 -1.69
C TYR A 42 -1.42 -4.35 -0.26
N ALA A 43 -0.23 -4.77 0.20
CA ALA A 43 -0.03 -5.16 1.59
C ALA A 43 -0.29 -4.00 2.57
N GLY A 44 0.03 -2.76 2.16
CA GLY A 44 -0.33 -1.56 2.90
C GLY A 44 -1.84 -1.41 3.07
N VAL A 45 -2.63 -1.64 2.00
CA VAL A 45 -4.09 -1.50 2.06
C VAL A 45 -4.68 -2.53 3.02
N THR A 46 -4.21 -3.77 2.95
CA THR A 46 -4.60 -4.81 3.90
C THR A 46 -4.24 -4.44 5.34
N THR A 47 -3.09 -3.78 5.55
CA THR A 47 -2.66 -3.32 6.88
C THR A 47 -3.57 -2.21 7.40
N ASN A 48 -3.92 -1.24 6.57
CA ASN A 48 -4.89 -0.19 6.92
C ASN A 48 -6.24 -0.79 7.29
N ALA A 49 -6.76 -1.73 6.48
CA ALA A 49 -8.03 -2.39 6.74
C ALA A 49 -8.03 -3.18 8.06
N LYS A 50 -6.93 -3.86 8.40
CA LYS A 50 -6.76 -4.56 9.68
C LYS A 50 -6.68 -3.61 10.89
N SER A 51 -6.05 -2.45 10.73
CA SER A 51 -6.03 -1.41 11.77
C SER A 51 -7.43 -0.91 12.08
N VAL A 52 -8.23 -0.71 11.03
CA VAL A 52 -9.64 -0.31 11.14
C VAL A 52 -10.46 -1.42 11.80
N GLU A 53 -10.29 -2.66 11.37
CA GLU A 53 -10.96 -3.82 11.97
C GLU A 53 -10.64 -3.96 13.47
N ALA A 54 -9.37 -3.85 13.88
CA ALA A 54 -8.98 -3.93 15.27
C ALA A 54 -9.68 -2.84 16.11
N TYR A 55 -9.82 -1.63 15.56
CA TYR A 55 -10.56 -0.55 16.19
C TYR A 55 -12.06 -0.84 16.29
N VAL A 56 -12.65 -1.42 15.23
CA VAL A 56 -14.05 -1.85 15.22
C VAL A 56 -14.31 -2.92 16.28
N VAL A 57 -13.51 -3.99 16.33
CA VAL A 57 -13.63 -5.07 17.31
C VAL A 57 -13.58 -4.55 18.74
N ALA A 58 -12.70 -3.58 19.02
CA ALA A 58 -12.57 -2.99 20.34
C ALA A 58 -13.78 -2.13 20.78
N ASN A 59 -14.55 -1.59 19.84
CA ASN A 59 -15.59 -0.59 20.12
C ASN A 59 -17.01 -1.00 19.73
N ILE A 60 -17.19 -2.10 18.99
CA ILE A 60 -18.50 -2.52 18.45
C ILE A 60 -19.57 -2.69 19.53
N ASP A 61 -19.20 -3.20 20.71
CA ASP A 61 -20.13 -3.35 21.85
C ASP A 61 -20.54 -2.02 22.48
N ARG A 62 -19.65 -1.03 22.46
CA ARG A 62 -19.91 0.31 22.98
C ARG A 62 -20.83 1.07 22.04
N TRP A 63 -20.55 1.06 20.74
CA TRP A 63 -21.35 1.75 19.74
C TRP A 63 -22.78 1.23 19.70
N ALA A 64 -22.95 -0.09 19.80
CA ALA A 64 -24.27 -0.70 19.81
C ALA A 64 -25.09 -0.42 21.09
N LYS A 65 -24.45 -0.05 22.21
CA LYS A 65 -25.16 0.40 23.42
C LYS A 65 -25.59 1.87 23.34
N ASN A 66 -24.82 2.68 22.62
CA ASN A 66 -25.02 4.13 22.54
C ASN A 66 -25.67 4.59 21.23
N SER A 67 -26.10 3.65 20.38
CA SER A 67 -26.63 3.90 19.03
C SER A 67 -25.76 4.86 18.23
N THR A 68 -24.44 4.65 18.29
CA THR A 68 -23.46 5.51 17.60
C THR A 68 -23.29 5.06 16.16
N ASP A 69 -23.30 6.00 15.22
CA ASP A 69 -22.94 5.75 13.83
C ASP A 69 -21.45 5.41 13.75
N ALA A 70 -21.16 4.13 13.56
CA ALA A 70 -19.80 3.61 13.59
C ALA A 70 -18.98 4.17 12.42
N GLU A 71 -19.60 4.40 11.26
CA GLU A 71 -18.96 4.92 10.05
C GLU A 71 -18.29 6.28 10.34
N ASP A 72 -19.04 7.26 10.86
CA ASP A 72 -18.52 8.60 11.18
C ASP A 72 -17.39 8.58 12.22
N VAL A 73 -17.51 7.73 13.25
CA VAL A 73 -16.50 7.62 14.31
C VAL A 73 -15.20 7.02 13.78
N ILE A 74 -15.31 6.00 12.93
CA ILE A 74 -14.16 5.35 12.30
C ILE A 74 -13.49 6.33 11.33
N GLU A 75 -14.27 7.00 10.49
CA GLU A 75 -13.75 7.99 9.56
C GLU A 75 -13.00 9.09 10.31
N GLY A 76 -13.62 9.68 11.34
CA GLY A 76 -12.97 10.72 12.15
C GLY A 76 -11.66 10.27 12.79
N GLN A 77 -11.59 9.02 13.26
CA GLN A 77 -10.42 8.44 13.93
C GLN A 77 -9.22 8.25 13.00
N PHE A 78 -9.45 7.95 11.72
CA PHE A 78 -8.40 7.55 10.77
C PHE A 78 -8.17 8.55 9.64
N THR A 79 -8.98 9.60 9.52
CA THR A 79 -8.75 10.73 8.59
C THR A 79 -8.03 11.90 9.25
N THR A 80 -8.16 12.02 10.58
CA THR A 80 -7.59 13.14 11.34
C THR A 80 -6.79 12.67 12.55
N GLY A 81 -5.90 13.52 13.06
CA GLY A 81 -5.17 13.25 14.29
C GLY A 81 -4.00 12.26 14.16
N PRO A 82 -3.54 11.68 15.30
CA PRO A 82 -2.31 10.88 15.37
C PRO A 82 -2.44 9.50 14.72
N ASN A 83 -3.67 9.01 14.53
CA ASN A 83 -3.95 7.69 13.94
C ASN A 83 -4.32 7.79 12.46
N LYS A 84 -4.06 8.94 11.81
CA LYS A 84 -4.37 9.11 10.39
C LYS A 84 -3.74 8.00 9.55
N LEU A 85 -4.49 7.44 8.62
CA LEU A 85 -3.99 6.48 7.65
C LEU A 85 -3.84 7.15 6.29
N GLU A 86 -2.80 6.76 5.56
CA GLU A 86 -2.55 7.22 4.20
C GLU A 86 -2.78 6.07 3.24
N ASN A 87 -3.27 6.41 2.05
CA ASN A 87 -3.49 5.48 0.96
C ASN A 87 -2.13 5.03 0.41
N PRO A 88 -1.80 3.74 0.47
CA PRO A 88 -0.50 3.24 0.01
C PRO A 88 -0.29 3.36 -1.50
N LEU A 89 -1.36 3.46 -2.29
CA LEU A 89 -1.26 3.45 -3.76
C LEU A 89 -0.83 4.81 -4.31
N ASP A 90 -1.33 5.90 -3.72
CA ASP A 90 -1.13 7.28 -4.18
C ASP A 90 -0.56 8.25 -3.13
N GLY A 91 -0.47 7.84 -1.86
CA GLY A 91 0.07 8.65 -0.75
C GLY A 91 -0.88 9.73 -0.24
N THR A 92 -2.13 9.75 -0.68
CA THR A 92 -3.15 10.69 -0.20
C THR A 92 -3.75 10.24 1.14
N ALA A 93 -4.56 11.09 1.77
CA ALA A 93 -5.33 10.64 2.94
C ALA A 93 -6.24 9.47 2.55
N ILE A 94 -6.39 8.51 3.46
CA ILE A 94 -7.36 7.43 3.23
C ILE A 94 -8.77 8.02 3.15
N ILE A 95 -9.60 7.47 2.28
CA ILE A 95 -11.01 7.80 2.18
C ILE A 95 -11.79 6.68 2.89
N PHE A 96 -12.86 7.01 3.59
CA PHE A 96 -13.82 6.04 4.11
C PHE A 96 -15.18 6.40 3.55
N ALA A 97 -15.46 5.99 2.32
CA ALA A 97 -16.70 6.37 1.64
C ALA A 97 -17.54 5.14 1.33
N THR A 98 -18.85 5.29 1.44
CA THR A 98 -19.82 4.41 0.78
C THR A 98 -21.01 5.22 0.26
N PRO A 99 -21.40 5.05 -1.02
CA PRO A 99 -20.80 4.16 -2.02
C PRO A 99 -19.46 4.70 -2.55
N ILE A 100 -18.55 3.80 -2.94
CA ILE A 100 -17.30 4.11 -3.65
C ILE A 100 -17.48 3.79 -5.12
N ASP A 101 -17.05 4.69 -6.00
CA ASP A 101 -16.90 4.44 -7.43
C ASP A 101 -15.49 3.94 -7.78
N ASP A 102 -15.33 3.39 -8.99
CA ASP A 102 -14.03 2.86 -9.44
C ASP A 102 -12.92 3.93 -9.53
N ALA A 103 -13.29 5.20 -9.67
CA ALA A 103 -12.32 6.30 -9.71
C ALA A 103 -11.72 6.56 -8.31
N ALA A 104 -12.53 6.41 -7.26
CA ALA A 104 -12.16 6.60 -5.87
C ALA A 104 -11.74 5.32 -5.16
N ALA A 105 -11.94 4.12 -5.73
CA ALA A 105 -11.69 2.85 -5.05
C ALA A 105 -10.20 2.53 -4.81
N LYS A 106 -9.28 3.23 -5.46
CA LYS A 106 -7.87 2.82 -5.47
C LYS A 106 -7.25 2.94 -4.08
N GLY A 107 -6.94 1.83 -3.43
CA GLY A 107 -6.23 1.81 -2.14
C GLY A 107 -7.04 2.27 -0.94
N VAL A 108 -8.36 2.32 -1.10
CA VAL A 108 -9.31 2.86 -0.13
C VAL A 108 -9.84 1.75 0.78
N VAL A 109 -10.19 2.11 2.02
CA VAL A 109 -10.86 1.21 2.97
C VAL A 109 -12.28 1.71 3.18
N ALA A 110 -13.26 0.96 2.70
CA ALA A 110 -14.66 1.21 2.98
C ALA A 110 -15.09 0.53 4.28
N VAL A 111 -15.99 1.18 5.00
CA VAL A 111 -16.70 0.59 6.13
C VAL A 111 -18.18 0.71 5.83
N THR A 112 -18.89 -0.40 5.97
CA THR A 112 -20.35 -0.46 5.75
C THR A 112 -21.05 -1.16 6.89
N GLY A 113 -22.21 -0.63 7.25
CA GLY A 113 -23.16 -1.29 8.13
C GLY A 113 -23.25 -0.63 9.50
N ALA A 114 -24.36 -0.90 10.17
CA ALA A 114 -24.66 -0.28 11.46
C ALA A 114 -24.15 -1.12 12.63
N ALA A 115 -23.68 -0.43 13.68
CA ALA A 115 -23.52 -1.01 15.02
C ALA A 115 -24.90 -1.28 15.66
N SER A 116 -25.70 -2.14 15.04
CA SER A 116 -27.03 -2.54 15.49
C SER A 116 -26.97 -3.90 16.21
N PRO A 117 -27.88 -4.22 17.14
CA PRO A 117 -27.94 -5.53 17.80
C PRO A 117 -28.00 -6.73 16.85
N ALA A 118 -28.50 -6.56 15.61
CA ALA A 118 -28.53 -7.57 14.55
C ALA A 118 -27.56 -7.29 13.39
N GLY A 119 -26.84 -6.15 13.44
CA GLY A 119 -25.95 -5.67 12.39
C GLY A 119 -24.49 -6.02 12.64
N GLY A 120 -23.73 -6.19 11.56
CA GLY A 120 -22.27 -6.30 11.60
C GLY A 120 -21.65 -5.15 10.80
N ILE A 121 -20.45 -4.75 11.18
CA ILE A 121 -19.66 -3.75 10.46
C ILE A 121 -18.74 -4.48 9.49
N THR A 122 -18.89 -4.21 8.20
CA THR A 122 -18.06 -4.80 7.15
C THR A 122 -16.98 -3.81 6.73
N ILE A 123 -15.73 -4.23 6.84
CA ILE A 123 -14.55 -3.50 6.40
C ILE A 123 -14.10 -4.11 5.07
N THR A 124 -13.94 -3.30 4.04
CA THR A 124 -13.48 -3.71 2.71
C THR A 124 -12.30 -2.84 2.29
N GLY A 125 -11.15 -3.46 2.01
CA GLY A 125 -9.97 -2.81 1.44
C GLY A 125 -9.89 -3.05 -0.06
N TYR A 126 -9.90 -1.98 -0.84
CA TYR A 126 -9.87 -2.01 -2.30
C TYR A 126 -8.47 -1.79 -2.85
N GLY A 127 -8.11 -2.57 -3.87
CA GLY A 127 -6.85 -2.48 -4.60
C GLY A 127 -6.92 -1.42 -5.67
N SER A 128 -7.01 -1.82 -6.94
CA SER A 128 -7.00 -0.93 -8.10
C SER A 128 -8.38 -0.51 -8.61
N SER A 129 -9.45 -1.16 -8.14
CA SER A 129 -10.85 -0.93 -8.52
C SER A 129 -11.80 -1.44 -7.42
N THR A 130 -13.11 -1.19 -7.56
CA THR A 130 -14.16 -1.76 -6.69
C THR A 130 -14.28 -3.28 -6.80
N THR A 131 -13.78 -3.86 -7.89
CA THR A 131 -13.77 -5.31 -8.12
C THR A 131 -12.53 -6.01 -7.57
N ASP A 132 -11.48 -5.24 -7.27
CA ASP A 132 -10.21 -5.73 -6.73
C ASP A 132 -10.22 -5.64 -5.20
N ILE A 133 -10.81 -6.64 -4.56
CA ILE A 133 -10.93 -6.70 -3.09
C ILE A 133 -9.69 -7.38 -2.52
N LEU A 134 -8.86 -6.61 -1.83
CA LEU A 134 -7.64 -7.09 -1.16
C LEU A 134 -7.92 -7.58 0.26
N TYR A 135 -8.97 -7.06 0.88
CA TYR A 135 -9.38 -7.42 2.22
C TYR A 135 -10.88 -7.25 2.38
N GLN A 136 -11.56 -8.21 3.01
CA GLN A 136 -12.94 -8.03 3.42
C GLN A 136 -13.23 -8.86 4.66
N ASN A 137 -13.73 -8.21 5.72
CA ASN A 137 -14.23 -8.90 6.89
C ASN A 137 -15.44 -8.19 7.49
N THR A 138 -16.39 -8.96 8.03
CA THR A 138 -17.53 -8.44 8.77
C THR A 138 -17.37 -8.75 10.25
N VAL A 139 -17.12 -7.72 11.04
CA VAL A 139 -17.08 -7.81 12.50
C VAL A 139 -18.51 -7.81 13.04
N ARG A 140 -18.81 -8.82 13.85
CA ARG A 140 -20.08 -8.97 14.56
C ARG A 140 -19.82 -9.03 16.05
N ARG A 141 -20.86 -8.71 16.82
CA ARG A 141 -20.86 -8.87 18.27
C ARG A 141 -20.88 -10.37 18.60
N ASN A 142 -20.19 -10.74 19.68
CA ASN A 142 -20.27 -12.09 20.25
C ASN A 142 -21.52 -12.25 21.12
#